data_AF-A0A914VH60-F1
#
_entry.id   AF-A0A914VH60-F1
#
_cell.length_a   1.000
_cell.length_b   1.000
_cell.length_c   1.000
_cell.angle_alpha   90.00
_cell.angle_beta   90.00
_cell.angle_gamma   90.00
#
_symmetry.space_group_name_H-M   'P 1'
#
loop_
_entity.id
_entity.type
_entity.pdbx_description
1 polymer ?
#
loop_
_entity_poly.entity_id
_entity_poly.type
_entity_poly.pdbx_seq_one_letter_code
_entity_poly.pdbx_strand_id
1 'polypeptide(L)'
;MLLTPVECMTHIHIWMFAFTDPAQSLMLLMVSLDRLFSVIAPLRYVRFGHRYAYALVGFVFVYSFVSAVAAWIYPLAYSGPAFIGALCVNRLAYGPFQTYLNVIRIAYAYTSVVLYAVVLIIFRKKTAKVVAPMNDARRKQ
;
A
#
# COMPACT_ATOMS: atom_id res chain seq x y z
N MET A 1 -21.93 10.95 26.98
CA MET A 1 -22.77 11.03 25.77
C MET A 1 -22.62 9.71 25.03
N LEU A 2 -23.67 8.90 24.99
CA LEU A 2 -23.70 7.66 24.21
C LEU A 2 -23.91 8.05 22.73
N LEU A 3 -22.80 8.23 22.01
CA LEU A 3 -22.85 8.41 20.55
C LEU A 3 -23.42 7.13 19.94
N THR A 4 -24.42 7.25 19.07
CA THR A 4 -24.93 6.07 18.37
C THR A 4 -23.88 5.58 17.35
N PRO A 5 -23.79 4.26 17.09
CA PRO A 5 -22.87 3.70 16.09
C PRO A 5 -22.85 4.41 14.74
N VAL A 6 -24.03 4.81 14.30
CA VAL A 6 -24.22 5.42 12.98
C VAL A 6 -23.70 6.85 12.97
N GLU A 7 -23.94 7.63 14.03
CA GLU A 7 -23.41 9.00 14.16
C GLU A 7 -21.90 9.02 14.26
N CYS A 8 -21.32 8.04 14.95
CA CYS A 8 -19.88 7.95 14.97
C CYS A 8 -19.31 7.64 13.58
N MET A 9 -19.81 6.58 12.94
CA MET A 9 -19.24 6.09 11.69
C MET A 9 -19.51 7.01 10.49
N THR A 10 -20.39 7.99 10.63
CA THR A 10 -20.62 9.04 9.64
C THR A 10 -19.63 10.20 9.77
N HIS A 11 -18.82 10.24 10.83
CA HIS A 11 -17.77 11.24 10.91
C HIS A 11 -16.70 11.05 9.84
N ILE A 12 -16.41 12.16 9.14
CA ILE A 12 -15.45 12.19 8.04
C ILE A 12 -14.05 11.72 8.44
N HIS A 13 -13.61 11.97 9.68
CA HIS A 13 -12.28 11.56 10.14
C HIS A 13 -12.12 10.04 10.22
N ILE A 14 -13.19 9.29 10.52
CA ILE A 14 -13.17 7.82 10.58
C ILE A 14 -13.10 7.25 9.16
N TRP A 15 -13.88 7.81 8.24
CA TRP A 15 -13.82 7.48 6.83
C TRP A 15 -12.43 7.74 6.24
N MET A 16 -11.85 8.90 6.51
CA MET A 16 -10.50 9.24 6.06
C MET A 16 -9.47 8.29 6.66
N PHE A 17 -9.57 7.95 7.95
CA PHE A 17 -8.65 7.01 8.60
C PHE A 17 -8.73 5.61 7.98
N ALA A 18 -9.95 5.06 7.82
CA ALA A 18 -10.18 3.75 7.24
C ALA A 18 -9.74 3.65 5.78
N PHE A 19 -9.80 4.74 5.02
CA PHE A 19 -9.31 4.81 3.65
C PHE A 19 -7.79 4.95 3.56
N THR A 20 -7.22 5.88 4.33
CA THR A 20 -5.80 6.27 4.21
C THR A 20 -4.85 5.19 4.71
N ASP A 21 -5.19 4.47 5.77
CA ASP A 21 -4.31 3.46 6.38
C ASP A 21 -3.95 2.30 5.41
N PRO A 22 -4.93 1.63 4.75
CA PRO A 22 -4.62 0.65 3.71
C PRO A 22 -4.02 1.28 2.45
N ALA A 23 -4.44 2.48 2.06
CA ALA A 23 -3.94 3.18 0.87
C ALA A 23 -2.43 3.43 0.93
N GLN A 24 -1.92 3.92 2.05
CA GLN A 24 -0.49 4.22 2.20
C GLN A 24 0.37 2.96 2.03
N SER A 25 -0.05 1.86 2.64
CA SER A 25 0.71 0.61 2.61
C SER A 25 0.71 -0.03 1.23
N LEU A 26 -0.44 0.00 0.54
CA LEU A 26 -0.56 -0.47 -0.84
C LEU A 26 0.17 0.42 -1.83
N MET A 27 0.15 1.73 -1.64
CA MET A 27 0.88 2.66 -2.50
C MET A 27 2.38 2.37 -2.44
N LEU A 28 2.94 2.12 -1.25
CA LEU A 28 4.33 1.70 -1.09
C LEU A 28 4.62 0.38 -1.79
N LEU A 29 3.73 -0.60 -1.67
CA LEU A 29 3.89 -1.89 -2.36
C LEU A 29 3.87 -1.73 -3.88
N MET A 30 2.93 -0.93 -4.40
CA MET A 30 2.80 -0.69 -5.84
C MET A 30 3.99 0.07 -6.41
N VAL A 31 4.56 1.04 -5.68
CA VAL A 31 5.81 1.70 -6.07
C VAL A 31 6.97 0.70 -6.12
N SER A 32 7.08 -0.19 -5.13
CA SER A 32 8.12 -1.24 -5.15
C SER A 32 7.96 -2.19 -6.34
N LEU A 33 6.72 -2.57 -6.68
CA LEU A 33 6.42 -3.39 -7.86
C LEU A 33 6.73 -2.64 -9.17
N ASP A 34 6.33 -1.38 -9.29
CA ASP A 34 6.64 -0.52 -10.43
C ASP A 34 8.15 -0.48 -10.70
N ARG A 35 8.95 -0.26 -9.66
CA ARG A 35 10.42 -0.29 -9.76
C ARG A 35 10.95 -1.66 -10.16
N LEU A 36 10.37 -2.74 -9.64
CA LEU A 36 10.75 -4.10 -10.04
C LEU A 36 10.47 -4.36 -11.52
N PHE A 37 9.29 -3.97 -12.02
CA PHE A 37 8.95 -4.11 -13.43
C PHE A 37 9.87 -3.29 -14.33
N SER A 38 10.19 -2.05 -13.93
CA SER A 38 11.13 -1.18 -14.63
C SER A 38 12.52 -1.82 -14.74
N VAL A 39 13.01 -2.43 -13.66
CA VAL A 39 14.34 -3.07 -13.63
C VAL A 39 14.36 -4.40 -14.39
N ILE A 40 13.33 -5.24 -14.29
CA ILE A 40 13.31 -6.55 -14.95
C ILE A 40 13.15 -6.39 -16.47
N ALA A 41 12.16 -5.60 -16.91
CA ALA A 41 11.74 -5.54 -18.31
C ALA A 41 11.63 -4.09 -18.82
N PRO A 42 12.75 -3.35 -18.94
CA PRO A 42 12.74 -1.92 -19.28
C PRO A 42 12.06 -1.63 -20.63
N LEU A 43 12.28 -2.47 -21.65
CA LEU A 43 11.70 -2.29 -22.99
C LEU A 43 10.16 -2.41 -22.99
N ARG A 44 9.60 -3.31 -22.18
CA ARG A 44 8.14 -3.44 -22.05
C ARG A 44 7.58 -2.33 -21.17
N TYR A 45 8.30 -1.95 -20.11
CA TYR A 45 7.91 -0.87 -19.22
C TYR A 45 7.75 0.46 -19.97
N VAL A 46 8.70 0.83 -20.83
CA VAL A 46 8.59 2.04 -21.68
C VAL A 46 7.40 1.96 -22.64
N ARG A 47 7.08 0.76 -23.17
CA ARG A 47 5.95 0.57 -24.09
C ARG A 47 4.60 0.79 -23.41
N PHE A 48 4.46 0.41 -22.14
CA PHE A 48 3.21 0.59 -21.38
C PHE A 48 2.91 2.06 -21.06
N GLY A 49 3.96 2.87 -20.88
CA GLY A 49 3.85 4.32 -20.69
C GLY A 49 2.90 4.74 -19.55
N HIS A 50 2.25 5.88 -19.71
CA HIS A 50 1.44 6.53 -18.67
C HIS A 50 0.17 5.74 -18.29
N ARG A 51 -0.37 4.93 -19.22
CA ARG A 51 -1.60 4.15 -18.97
C ARG A 51 -1.43 3.14 -17.83
N TYR A 52 -0.23 2.58 -17.70
CA TYR A 52 0.09 1.66 -16.62
C TYR A 52 0.13 2.36 -15.25
N ALA A 53 0.71 3.56 -15.18
CA ALA A 53 0.72 4.35 -13.95
C ALA A 53 -0.71 4.70 -13.49
N TYR A 54 -1.59 5.11 -14.41
CA TYR A 54 -2.99 5.37 -14.08
C TYR A 54 -3.71 4.11 -13.60
N ALA A 55 -3.46 2.95 -14.21
CA ALA A 55 -4.05 1.68 -13.78
C ALA A 55 -3.58 1.27 -12.37
N LEU A 56 -2.29 1.44 -12.06
CA LEU A 56 -1.74 1.17 -10.73
C LEU A 56 -2.35 2.08 -9.66
N VAL A 57 -2.40 3.39 -9.92
CA VAL A 57 -3.01 4.35 -9.01
C VAL A 57 -4.49 4.04 -8.84
N GLY A 58 -5.21 3.81 -9.93
CA GLY A 58 -6.62 3.41 -9.90
C GLY A 58 -6.86 2.16 -9.05
N PHE A 59 -6.00 1.14 -9.16
CA PHE A 59 -6.09 -0.06 -8.35
C PHE A 59 -5.94 0.24 -6.86
N VAL A 60 -4.96 1.07 -6.46
CA VAL A 60 -4.78 1.46 -5.05
C VAL A 60 -6.03 2.16 -4.53
N PHE A 61 -6.55 3.15 -5.27
CA PHE A 61 -7.73 3.90 -4.85
C PHE A 61 -8.98 3.03 -4.74
N VAL A 62 -9.24 2.18 -5.74
CA VAL A 62 -10.42 1.29 -5.74
C VAL A 62 -10.33 0.28 -4.60
N TYR A 63 -9.17 -0.36 -4.41
CA TYR A 63 -8.98 -1.31 -3.32
C TYR A 63 -9.15 -0.64 -1.96
N SER A 64 -8.52 0.53 -1.75
CA SER A 64 -8.64 1.27 -0.50
C SER A 64 -10.07 1.71 -0.23
N PHE A 65 -10.81 2.13 -1.25
CA PHE A 65 -12.21 2.48 -1.13
C PHE A 65 -13.07 1.28 -0.73
N VAL A 66 -12.90 0.12 -1.38
CA VAL A 66 -13.61 -1.11 -1.02
C VAL A 66 -13.29 -1.54 0.41
N SER A 67 -12.02 -1.45 0.81
CA SER A 67 -11.61 -1.79 2.18
C SER A 67 -12.20 -0.83 3.22
N ALA A 68 -12.31 0.46 2.91
CA ALA A 68 -12.94 1.46 3.78
C ALA A 68 -14.45 1.22 3.92
N VAL A 69 -15.14 0.89 2.82
CA VAL A 69 -16.56 0.52 2.85
C VAL A 69 -16.78 -0.76 3.66
N ALA A 70 -15.93 -1.77 3.49
CA ALA A 70 -15.99 -2.99 4.29
C ALA A 70 -15.75 -2.72 5.78
N ALA A 71 -14.79 -1.86 6.11
CA ALA A 71 -14.52 -1.39 7.46
C ALA A 71 -15.70 -0.65 8.10
N TRP A 72 -16.49 0.03 7.27
CA TRP A 72 -17.70 0.71 7.71
C TRP A 72 -18.84 -0.27 7.98
N ILE A 73 -19.09 -1.24 7.08
CA ILE A 73 -20.23 -2.18 7.17
C ILE A 73 -20.01 -3.24 8.26
N TYR A 74 -18.80 -3.75 8.43
CA TYR A 74 -18.48 -4.84 9.35
C TYR A 74 -18.96 -4.62 10.79
N PRO A 75 -18.69 -3.47 11.44
CA PRO A 75 -19.17 -3.21 12.80
C PRO A 75 -20.69 -3.03 12.89
N LEU A 76 -21.37 -2.56 11.84
CA LEU A 76 -22.84 -2.50 11.80
C LEU A 76 -23.46 -3.91 11.71
N ALA A 77 -22.81 -4.83 11.01
CA ALA A 77 -23.34 -6.17 10.77
C ALA A 77 -23.03 -7.17 11.89
N TYR A 78 -21.90 -7.03 12.59
CA TYR A 78 -21.38 -8.09 13.47
C TYR A 78 -21.13 -7.69 14.93
N SER A 79 -21.42 -6.46 15.37
CA SER A 79 -20.93 -6.04 16.69
C SER A 79 -21.88 -5.21 17.56
N GLY A 80 -22.02 -5.66 18.81
CA GLY A 80 -22.70 -4.94 19.89
C GLY A 80 -21.93 -3.69 20.38
N PRO A 81 -22.48 -2.95 21.36
CA PRO A 81 -22.09 -1.58 21.72
C PRO A 81 -20.60 -1.37 22.10
N ALA A 82 -19.86 -2.44 22.44
CA ALA A 82 -18.45 -2.37 22.84
C ALA A 82 -17.49 -2.12 21.67
N PHE A 83 -17.84 -2.54 20.45
CA PHE A 83 -16.96 -2.40 19.27
C PHE A 83 -16.99 -0.99 18.68
N ILE A 84 -18.11 -0.33 18.88
CA ILE A 84 -18.40 1.03 18.42
C ILE A 84 -17.65 2.03 19.29
N GLY A 85 -17.61 1.81 20.62
CA GLY A 85 -16.88 2.68 21.53
C GLY A 85 -15.38 2.80 21.21
N ALA A 86 -14.80 1.83 20.51
CA ALA A 86 -13.38 1.79 20.22
C ALA A 86 -12.93 2.89 19.25
N LEU A 87 -13.34 2.83 17.98
CA LEU A 87 -12.93 3.81 16.95
C LEU A 87 -13.42 5.24 17.22
N CYS A 88 -14.54 5.35 17.96
CA CYS A 88 -15.26 6.59 18.22
C CYS A 88 -14.77 7.36 19.44
N VAL A 89 -14.29 6.64 20.46
CA VAL A 89 -13.90 7.23 21.75
C VAL A 89 -12.38 7.15 21.95
N ASN A 90 -11.71 6.17 21.34
CA ASN A 90 -10.28 6.00 21.55
C ASN A 90 -9.56 5.44 20.31
N ARG A 91 -8.70 6.26 19.69
CA ARG A 91 -7.85 5.88 18.53
C ARG A 91 -6.98 4.63 18.77
N LEU A 92 -6.87 4.18 20.03
CA LEU A 92 -6.09 3.06 20.52
C LEU A 92 -6.92 1.81 20.88
N ALA A 93 -8.24 1.82 20.72
CA ALA A 93 -9.05 0.68 21.10
C ALA A 93 -9.03 -0.39 20.00
N TYR A 94 -8.34 -1.50 20.30
CA TYR A 94 -8.09 -2.63 19.41
C TYR A 94 -9.33 -3.54 19.34
N GLY A 95 -10.16 -3.37 18.31
CA GLY A 95 -11.15 -4.39 17.92
C GLY A 95 -10.55 -5.45 16.99
N PRO A 96 -11.10 -6.68 16.91
CA PRO A 96 -10.57 -7.75 16.06
C PRO A 96 -10.48 -7.37 14.57
N PHE A 97 -11.36 -6.49 14.08
CA PHE A 97 -11.27 -5.97 12.71
C PHE A 97 -10.06 -5.03 12.50
N GLN A 98 -9.75 -4.17 13.48
CA GLN A 98 -8.55 -3.32 13.43
C GLN A 98 -7.27 -4.18 13.48
N THR A 99 -7.26 -5.26 14.25
CA THR A 99 -6.15 -6.22 14.27
C THR A 99 -5.96 -6.85 12.89
N TYR A 100 -7.03 -7.24 12.20
CA TYR A 100 -6.95 -7.77 10.84
C TYR A 100 -6.35 -6.76 9.85
N LEU A 101 -6.81 -5.52 9.86
CA LEU A 101 -6.25 -4.45 9.03
C LEU A 101 -4.77 -4.20 9.34
N ASN A 102 -4.39 -4.20 10.62
CA ASN A 102 -2.99 -4.06 11.04
C ASN A 102 -2.12 -5.22 10.55
N VAL A 103 -2.61 -6.46 10.57
CA VAL A 103 -1.86 -7.62 10.04
C VAL A 103 -1.64 -7.50 8.55
N ILE A 104 -2.68 -7.14 7.79
CA ILE A 104 -2.57 -6.87 6.34
C ILE A 104 -1.56 -5.75 6.07
N ARG A 105 -1.63 -4.68 6.86
CA ARG A 105 -0.71 -3.54 6.77
C ARG A 105 0.74 -3.97 6.97
N ILE A 106 1.01 -4.72 8.05
CA ILE A 106 2.35 -5.23 8.35
C ILE A 106 2.83 -6.15 7.23
N ALA A 107 1.95 -7.02 6.71
CA ALA A 107 2.27 -7.90 5.60
C ALA A 107 2.68 -7.08 4.35
N TYR A 108 1.88 -6.09 3.93
CA TYR A 108 2.22 -5.26 2.77
C TYR A 108 3.49 -4.44 2.98
N ALA A 109 3.69 -3.87 4.17
CA ALA A 109 4.91 -3.14 4.50
C ALA A 109 6.15 -4.05 4.42
N TYR A 110 6.08 -5.24 5.01
CA TYR A 110 7.16 -6.23 4.97
C TYR A 110 7.44 -6.68 3.53
N THR A 111 6.40 -7.02 2.76
CA THR A 111 6.54 -7.41 1.36
C THR A 111 7.16 -6.29 0.53
N SER A 112 6.79 -5.02 0.78
CA SER A 112 7.38 -3.87 0.08
C SER A 112 8.88 -3.76 0.35
N VAL A 113 9.32 -3.91 1.61
CA VAL A 113 10.75 -3.86 1.98
C VAL A 113 11.52 -4.99 1.31
N VAL A 114 11.00 -6.22 1.34
CA VAL A 114 11.62 -7.38 0.70
C VAL A 114 11.75 -7.17 -0.81
N LEU A 115 10.67 -6.74 -1.47
CA LEU A 115 10.70 -6.44 -2.90
C LEU A 115 11.71 -5.34 -3.22
N TYR A 116 11.77 -4.28 -2.43
CA TYR A 116 12.71 -3.19 -2.63
C TYR A 116 14.18 -3.65 -2.49
N ALA A 117 14.47 -4.52 -1.52
CA ALA A 117 15.80 -5.12 -1.37
C ALA A 117 16.18 -5.95 -2.62
N VAL A 118 15.24 -6.74 -3.16
CA VAL A 118 15.43 -7.49 -4.40
C VAL A 118 15.72 -6.55 -5.58
N VAL A 119 14.95 -5.46 -5.72
CA VAL A 119 15.16 -4.44 -6.76
C VAL A 119 16.58 -3.87 -6.68
N LEU A 120 17.04 -3.51 -5.48
CA LEU A 120 18.39 -2.97 -5.28
C LEU A 120 19.47 -3.97 -5.69
N ILE A 121 19.32 -5.26 -5.34
CA ILE A 121 20.28 -6.30 -5.71
C ILE A 121 20.35 -6.45 -7.23
N ILE A 122 19.20 -6.52 -7.91
CA ILE A 122 19.15 -6.66 -9.38
C ILE A 122 19.72 -5.40 -10.04
N PHE A 123 19.35 -4.22 -9.55
CA PHE A 123 19.83 -2.96 -10.07
C PHE A 123 21.36 -2.85 -9.98
N ARG A 124 21.95 -3.15 -8.81
CA ARG A 124 23.41 -3.16 -8.62
C ARG A 124 24.11 -4.15 -9.54
N LYS A 125 23.53 -5.34 -9.74
CA LYS A 125 24.07 -6.34 -10.69
C LYS A 125 24.02 -5.85 -12.13
N LYS A 126 22.94 -5.18 -12.54
CA LYS A 126 22.80 -4.63 -13.90
C LYS A 126 23.74 -3.45 -14.12
N THR A 127 23.85 -2.52 -13.18
CA THR A 127 24.76 -1.38 -13.31
C THR A 127 26.23 -1.80 -13.31
N ALA A 128 26.64 -2.74 -12.44
CA ALA A 128 28.01 -3.27 -12.45
C ALA A 128 28.39 -3.90 -13.81
N LYS A 129 27.47 -4.66 -14.42
CA LYS A 129 27.67 -5.26 -15.75
C LYS A 129 27.81 -4.23 -16.87
N VAL A 130 27.13 -3.08 -16.77
CA VAL A 130 27.18 -2.03 -17.80
C VAL A 130 28.37 -1.09 -17.60
N VAL A 131 28.73 -0.78 -16.35
CA VAL A 131 29.80 0.16 -16.02
C VAL A 131 31.19 -0.45 -16.23
N ALA A 132 31.39 -1.73 -15.90
CA ALA A 132 32.66 -2.42 -16.09
C ALA A 132 33.22 -2.32 -17.54
N PRO A 133 32.46 -2.69 -18.60
CA PRO A 133 32.95 -2.59 -19.97
C PRO A 133 33.12 -1.14 -20.47
N MET A 134 32.36 -0.19 -19.92
CA MET A 134 32.44 1.22 -20.31
C MET A 134 33.72 1.88 -19.80
N ASN A 135 34.18 1.52 -18.60
CA ASN A 135 35.45 1.98 -18.05
C ASN A 135 36.66 1.38 -18.78
N ASP A 136 36.57 0.12 -19.22
CA ASP A 136 37.61 -0.51 -20.04
C ASP A 136 37.73 0.12 -21.43
N ALA A 137 36.61 0.50 -22.05
CA ALA A 137 36.62 1.23 -23.32
C ALA A 137 37.29 2.60 -23.20
N ARG A 138 37.05 3.30 -22.08
CA ARG A 138 37.62 4.64 -21.82
C ARG A 138 39.12 4.60 -21.48
N ARG A 139 39.65 3.47 -20.98
CA ARG A 139 41.09 3.28 -20.74
C ARG A 139 41.92 3.00 -22.01
N LYS A 140 41.26 2.62 -23.10
CA LYS A 140 41.92 2.26 -24.37
C LYS A 140 41.98 3.41 -25.38
N GLN A 141 41.36 4.54 -25.06
CA GLN A 141 41.53 5.83 -25.77
C GLN A 141 42.60 6.65 -25.08
#